data_AF-A0A497TL44-F1
#
_entry.id   AF-A0A497TL44-F1
#
_cell.length_a   1.000
_cell.length_b   1.000
_cell.length_c   1.000
_cell.angle_alpha   90.00
_cell.angle_beta   90.00
_cell.angle_gamma   90.00
#
_symmetry.space_group_name_H-M   'P 1'
#
loop_
_entity.id
_entity.type
_entity.pdbx_description
1 polymer ?
#
loop_
_entity_poly.entity_id
_entity_poly.type
_entity_poly.pdbx_seq_one_letter_code
_entity_poly.pdbx_strand_id
1 'polypeptide(L)'
;MTGLFGLPLVLFGFLLLLLATNLYTYQKLTHEMVVARITSQKTETGFQVGIEHSHATNEKLILSADQWQLDARFVKFKPWTIMFGNEPLVRLERFSGRHNDTNKAAKNIYEFTAGGGLLLNLSNQLVDMSGLIDTYFGSSVYMPLADGAEYLVTASVSGLVARPINAQAENAVSAWMAQ
;
A
#
# COMPACT_ATOMS: atom_id res chain seq x y z
N MET A 1 -55.61 -15.08 10.42
CA MET A 1 -54.78 -13.86 10.57
C MET A 1 -53.36 -14.19 11.08
N THR A 2 -52.73 -15.28 10.62
CA THR A 2 -51.45 -15.78 11.18
C THR A 2 -50.21 -15.49 10.31
N GLY A 3 -50.39 -14.95 9.10
CA GLY A 3 -49.27 -14.58 8.21
C GLY A 3 -48.76 -13.13 8.35
N LEU A 4 -49.50 -12.25 9.04
CA LEU A 4 -49.19 -10.81 9.06
C LEU A 4 -48.04 -10.44 10.00
N PHE A 5 -47.75 -11.26 11.02
CA PHE A 5 -46.64 -11.05 11.96
C PHE A 5 -45.31 -11.71 11.52
N GLY A 6 -45.36 -12.67 10.59
CA GLY A 6 -44.15 -13.32 10.07
C GLY A 6 -43.39 -12.45 9.06
N LEU A 7 -44.13 -11.73 8.20
CA LEU A 7 -43.57 -10.85 7.19
C LEU A 7 -42.64 -9.75 7.78
N PRO A 8 -43.02 -8.98 8.81
CA PRO A 8 -42.15 -7.96 9.38
C PRO A 8 -40.89 -8.57 10.02
N LEU A 9 -40.99 -9.76 10.64
CA LEU A 9 -39.84 -10.45 11.21
C LEU A 9 -38.85 -10.91 10.12
N VAL A 10 -39.37 -11.45 9.00
CA VAL A 10 -38.55 -11.84 7.84
C VAL A 10 -37.90 -10.62 7.20
N LEU A 11 -38.64 -9.53 7.02
CA LEU A 11 -38.10 -8.27 6.49
C LEU A 11 -37.02 -7.69 7.40
N PHE A 12 -37.22 -7.76 8.72
CA PHE A 12 -36.21 -7.33 9.69
C PHE A 12 -34.96 -8.21 9.65
N GLY A 13 -35.10 -9.53 9.59
CA GLY A 13 -33.98 -10.45 9.43
C GLY A 13 -33.21 -10.21 8.12
N PHE A 14 -33.92 -9.96 7.02
CA PHE A 14 -33.32 -9.61 5.73
C PHE A 14 -32.56 -8.28 5.79
N LEU A 15 -33.11 -7.27 6.48
CA LEU A 15 -32.45 -5.99 6.70
C LEU A 15 -31.17 -6.13 7.54
N LEU A 16 -31.20 -6.95 8.58
CA LEU A 16 -30.00 -7.27 9.38
C LEU A 16 -28.94 -8.00 8.55
N LEU A 17 -29.35 -8.94 7.69
CA LEU A 17 -28.43 -9.65 6.79
C LEU A 17 -27.77 -8.67 5.82
N LEU A 18 -28.55 -7.79 5.16
CA LEU A 18 -28.02 -6.76 4.27
C LEU A 18 -27.03 -5.84 4.97
N LEU A 19 -27.35 -5.42 6.20
CA LEU A 19 -26.47 -4.57 7.01
C LEU A 19 -25.16 -5.29 7.36
N ALA A 20 -25.24 -6.56 7.78
CA ALA A 20 -24.06 -7.37 8.09
C ALA A 20 -23.16 -7.58 6.86
N THR A 21 -23.74 -7.88 5.70
CA THR A 21 -22.99 -8.03 4.45
C THR A 21 -22.34 -6.72 4.01
N ASN A 22 -23.03 -5.59 4.17
CA ASN A 22 -22.49 -4.28 3.86
C ASN A 22 -21.28 -3.95 4.74
N LEU A 23 -21.42 -4.14 6.07
CA LEU A 23 -20.34 -3.89 7.02
C LEU A 23 -19.13 -4.80 6.78
N TYR A 24 -19.37 -6.08 6.51
CA TYR A 24 -18.30 -7.04 6.19
C TYR A 24 -17.53 -6.64 4.92
N THR A 25 -18.26 -6.27 3.87
CA THR A 25 -17.68 -5.83 2.59
C THR A 25 -16.88 -4.54 2.76
N TYR A 26 -17.42 -3.59 3.53
CA TYR A 26 -16.75 -2.34 3.86
C TYR A 26 -15.42 -2.60 4.55
N GLN A 27 -15.40 -3.38 5.63
CA GLN A 27 -14.18 -3.70 6.37
C GLN A 27 -13.11 -4.36 5.48
N LYS A 28 -13.50 -5.27 4.59
CA LYS A 28 -12.58 -5.93 3.66
C LYS A 28 -12.00 -4.96 2.64
N LEU A 29 -12.79 -4.02 2.12
CA LEU A 29 -12.33 -3.05 1.12
C LEU A 29 -11.50 -1.91 1.72
N THR A 30 -11.73 -1.57 3.00
CA THR A 30 -10.95 -0.53 3.70
C THR A 30 -9.74 -1.07 4.45
N HIS A 31 -9.49 -2.38 4.40
CA HIS A 31 -8.34 -2.95 5.09
C HIS A 31 -7.04 -2.51 4.42
N GLU A 32 -6.08 -2.10 5.24
CA GLU A 32 -4.76 -1.69 4.81
C GLU A 32 -3.70 -2.54 5.49
N MET A 33 -2.79 -3.10 4.69
CA MET A 33 -1.68 -3.93 5.16
C MET A 33 -0.40 -3.10 5.20
N VAL A 34 0.35 -3.15 6.30
CA VAL A 34 1.68 -2.51 6.36
C VAL A 34 2.63 -3.25 5.43
N VAL A 35 3.22 -2.53 4.48
CA VAL A 35 4.17 -3.10 3.51
C VAL A 35 5.60 -2.62 3.72
N ALA A 36 5.78 -1.41 4.24
CA ALA A 36 7.10 -0.90 4.58
C ALA A 36 7.04 0.16 5.69
N ARG A 37 8.12 0.27 6.46
CA ARG A 37 8.43 1.41 7.32
C ARG A 37 9.71 2.04 6.79
N ILE A 38 9.65 3.35 6.56
CA ILE A 38 10.75 4.14 6.02
C ILE A 38 11.24 5.06 7.12
N THR A 39 12.54 5.02 7.40
CA THR A 39 13.20 5.91 8.36
C THR A 39 14.24 6.72 7.62
N SER A 40 14.41 8.00 7.96
CA SER A 40 15.40 8.86 7.30
C SER A 40 16.21 9.65 8.32
N GLN A 41 17.51 9.72 8.10
CA GLN A 41 18.48 10.44 8.94
C GLN A 41 19.42 11.22 8.04
N LYS A 42 19.70 12.47 8.40
CA LYS A 42 20.59 13.33 7.61
C LYS A 42 22.05 12.90 7.83
N THR A 43 22.81 12.86 6.74
CA THR A 43 24.25 12.58 6.74
C THR A 43 25.00 13.69 6.01
N GLU A 44 26.34 13.65 6.01
CA GLU A 44 27.18 14.66 5.34
C GLU A 44 26.95 14.72 3.82
N THR A 45 26.57 13.60 3.20
CA THR A 45 26.45 13.43 1.75
C THR A 45 25.00 13.30 1.25
N GLY A 46 24.01 13.36 2.15
CA GLY A 46 22.59 13.24 1.81
C GLY A 46 21.75 12.78 2.99
N PHE A 47 20.84 11.83 2.73
CA PHE A 47 20.02 11.16 3.73
C PHE A 47 20.29 9.67 3.72
N GLN A 48 20.59 9.09 4.88
CA GLN A 48 20.54 7.66 5.07
C GLN A 48 19.09 7.25 5.30
N VAL A 49 18.57 6.37 4.46
CA VAL A 49 17.20 5.87 4.51
C VAL A 49 17.21 4.39 4.86
N GLY A 50 16.53 4.04 5.95
CA GLY A 50 16.26 2.67 6.34
C GLY A 50 14.91 2.21 5.81
N ILE A 51 14.86 1.04 5.17
CA ILE A 51 13.64 0.42 4.67
C ILE A 51 13.44 -0.90 5.42
N GLU A 52 12.40 -0.95 6.23
CA GLU A 52 11.95 -2.17 6.89
C GLU A 52 10.70 -2.68 6.17
N HIS A 53 10.74 -3.91 5.65
CA HIS A 53 9.59 -4.55 5.04
C HIS A 53 9.50 -6.02 5.49
N SER A 54 8.31 -6.61 5.39
CA SER A 54 7.99 -7.91 5.99
C SER A 54 8.83 -9.10 5.49
N HIS A 55 9.48 -8.96 4.34
CA HIS A 55 10.18 -10.05 3.66
C HIS A 55 11.70 -9.93 3.62
N ALA A 56 12.32 -8.84 4.07
CA ALA A 56 13.78 -8.74 4.13
C ALA A 56 14.31 -7.80 5.22
N THR A 57 15.60 -8.00 5.52
CA THR A 57 16.38 -7.30 6.54
C THR A 57 16.36 -5.79 6.32
N ASN A 58 16.42 -5.01 7.41
CA ASN A 58 16.48 -3.55 7.43
C ASN A 58 17.59 -2.99 6.51
N GLU A 59 17.25 -2.62 5.28
CA GLU A 59 18.21 -2.14 4.29
C GLU A 59 18.44 -0.65 4.48
N LYS A 60 19.71 -0.24 4.50
CA LYS A 60 20.11 1.16 4.62
C LYS A 60 20.71 1.63 3.31
N LEU A 61 20.12 2.67 2.74
CA LEU A 61 20.52 3.27 1.47
C LEU A 61 20.89 4.74 1.71
N ILE A 62 21.88 5.25 0.99
CA ILE A 62 22.18 6.69 1.00
C ILE A 62 21.49 7.33 -0.21
N LEU A 63 20.57 8.25 0.06
CA LEU A 63 19.86 9.03 -0.93
C LEU A 63 20.31 10.50 -0.90
N SER A 64 20.84 10.97 -2.02
CA SER A 64 21.01 12.40 -2.28
C SER A 64 19.81 12.88 -3.12
N ALA A 65 18.69 13.16 -2.46
CA ALA A 65 17.43 13.61 -3.06
C ALA A 65 16.59 14.43 -2.06
N ASP A 66 15.56 15.13 -2.54
CA ASP A 66 14.64 15.91 -1.70
C ASP A 66 13.48 15.06 -1.15
N GLN A 67 13.13 14.00 -1.88
CA GLN A 67 12.03 13.09 -1.59
C GLN A 67 12.48 11.65 -1.79
N TRP A 68 11.80 10.72 -1.15
CA TRP A 68 11.88 9.29 -1.47
C TRP A 68 10.62 8.87 -2.21
N GLN A 69 10.72 7.83 -3.03
CA GLN A 69 9.62 7.24 -3.80
C GLN A 69 9.67 5.72 -3.71
N LEU A 70 8.54 5.09 -3.41
CA LEU A 70 8.35 3.65 -3.39
C LEU A 70 7.33 3.25 -4.47
N ASP A 71 7.75 2.37 -5.37
CA ASP A 71 6.94 1.82 -6.45
C ASP A 71 6.59 0.37 -6.18
N ALA A 72 5.35 -0.01 -6.48
CA ALA A 72 4.85 -1.36 -6.34
C ALA A 72 3.88 -1.75 -7.47
N ARG A 73 3.76 -3.05 -7.70
CA ARG A 73 2.76 -3.67 -8.59
C ARG A 73 1.70 -4.39 -7.78
N PHE A 74 0.47 -4.26 -8.23
CA PHE A 74 -0.72 -4.81 -7.62
C PHE A 74 -1.44 -5.75 -8.58
N VAL A 75 -1.98 -6.84 -8.02
CA VAL A 75 -3.02 -7.64 -8.65
C VAL A 75 -4.32 -7.35 -7.93
N LYS A 76 -5.26 -6.74 -8.64
CA LYS A 76 -6.59 -6.46 -8.11
C LYS A 76 -7.53 -7.59 -8.47
N PHE A 77 -8.15 -8.17 -7.46
CA PHE A 77 -9.18 -9.19 -7.61
C PHE A 77 -10.57 -8.56 -7.76
N LYS A 78 -11.50 -9.27 -8.39
CA LYS A 78 -12.90 -8.83 -8.50
C LYS A 78 -13.53 -8.79 -7.09
N PRO A 79 -14.49 -7.89 -6.82
CA PRO A 79 -15.07 -7.74 -5.48
C PRO A 79 -15.65 -9.04 -4.89
N TRP A 80 -16.27 -9.87 -5.73
CA TRP A 80 -16.86 -11.14 -5.30
C TRP A 80 -15.82 -12.20 -4.91
N THR A 81 -14.58 -12.12 -5.42
CA THR A 81 -13.52 -13.09 -5.08
C THR A 81 -12.81 -12.74 -3.78
N ILE A 82 -12.73 -11.45 -3.43
CA ILE A 82 -12.17 -10.98 -2.15
C ILE A 82 -12.99 -11.51 -0.96
N MET A 83 -14.31 -11.71 -1.16
CA MET A 83 -15.21 -12.27 -0.14
C MET A 83 -14.86 -13.71 0.26
N PHE A 84 -14.09 -14.44 -0.55
CA PHE A 84 -13.66 -15.82 -0.27
C PHE A 84 -12.27 -15.92 0.37
N GLY A 85 -11.71 -14.78 0.83
CA GLY A 85 -10.46 -14.77 1.61
C GLY A 85 -9.21 -14.42 0.81
N ASN A 86 -9.34 -14.00 -0.46
CA ASN A 86 -8.20 -13.57 -1.25
C ASN A 86 -7.73 -12.18 -0.79
N GLU A 87 -6.46 -12.07 -0.40
CA GLU A 87 -5.81 -10.79 -0.11
C GLU A 87 -5.25 -10.15 -1.39
N PRO A 88 -5.21 -8.81 -1.47
CA PRO A 88 -4.57 -8.14 -2.61
C PRO A 88 -3.09 -8.51 -2.65
N LEU A 89 -2.62 -8.98 -3.81
CA LEU A 89 -1.22 -9.32 -3.98
C LEU A 89 -0.45 -8.06 -4.35
N VAL A 90 0.56 -7.74 -3.54
CA VAL A 90 1.39 -6.56 -3.69
C VAL A 90 2.85 -6.97 -3.72
N ARG A 91 3.59 -6.41 -4.68
CA ARG A 91 5.03 -6.53 -4.75
C ARG A 91 5.66 -5.15 -4.79
N LEU A 92 6.59 -4.91 -3.88
CA LEU A 92 7.50 -3.77 -3.97
C LEU A 92 8.47 -4.01 -5.13
N GLU A 93 8.61 -3.03 -6.01
CA GLU A 93 9.45 -3.14 -7.20
C GLU A 93 10.71 -2.30 -7.04
N ARG A 94 10.54 -1.04 -6.63
CA ARG A 94 11.62 -0.07 -6.66
C ARG A 94 11.49 0.95 -5.56
N PHE A 95 12.61 1.27 -4.92
CA PHE A 95 12.76 2.42 -4.05
C PHE A 95 13.74 3.41 -4.68
N SER A 96 13.40 4.70 -4.72
CA SER A 96 14.24 5.69 -5.39
C SER A 96 14.19 7.05 -4.73
N GLY A 97 15.24 7.86 -4.96
CA GLY A 97 15.24 9.27 -4.61
C GLY A 97 14.63 10.13 -5.71
N ARG A 98 13.76 11.07 -5.33
CA ARG A 98 13.10 12.04 -6.23
C ARG A 98 13.52 13.46 -5.86
N HIS A 99 13.82 14.27 -6.87
CA HIS A 99 14.10 15.70 -6.71
C HIS A 99 12.85 16.52 -7.05
N ASN A 100 12.72 17.70 -6.45
CA ASN A 100 11.66 18.64 -6.81
C ASN A 100 11.85 19.19 -8.24
N ASP A 101 13.10 19.29 -8.69
CA ASP A 101 13.44 19.73 -10.04
C ASP A 101 13.27 18.58 -11.05
N THR A 102 12.33 18.72 -11.99
CA THR A 102 12.02 17.73 -13.02
C THR A 102 13.17 17.47 -13.99
N ASN A 103 14.18 18.36 -14.05
CA ASN A 103 15.34 18.19 -14.93
C ASN A 103 16.43 17.30 -14.32
N LYS A 104 16.33 16.92 -13.03
CA LYS A 104 17.27 16.02 -12.37
C LYS A 104 16.74 14.60 -12.36
N ALA A 105 17.38 13.71 -13.12
CA ALA A 105 17.08 12.29 -13.09
C ALA A 105 17.33 11.69 -11.69
N ALA A 106 16.51 10.72 -11.31
CA ALA A 106 16.68 9.95 -10.08
C ALA A 106 18.04 9.24 -10.09
N LYS A 107 18.96 9.67 -9.22
CA LYS A 107 20.34 9.15 -9.21
C LYS A 107 20.51 7.87 -8.40
N ASN A 108 19.56 7.59 -7.50
CA ASN A 108 19.63 6.46 -6.58
C ASN A 108 18.36 5.62 -6.75
N ILE A 109 18.50 4.51 -7.46
CA ILE A 109 17.45 3.53 -7.71
C ILE A 109 17.88 2.23 -7.04
N TYR A 110 17.05 1.75 -6.14
CA TYR A 110 17.15 0.44 -5.53
C TYR A 110 16.01 -0.43 -6.05
N GLU A 111 16.33 -1.54 -6.68
CA GLU A 111 15.34 -2.54 -7.09
C GLU A 111 15.27 -3.60 -6.01
N PHE A 112 14.07 -3.88 -5.52
CA PHE A 112 13.89 -4.98 -4.59
C PHE A 112 14.18 -6.27 -5.36
N THR A 113 15.30 -6.92 -5.04
CA THR A 113 15.61 -8.23 -5.60
C THR A 113 14.44 -9.13 -5.27
N ALA A 114 13.94 -9.85 -6.28
CA ALA A 114 12.82 -10.77 -6.12
C ALA A 114 13.16 -11.91 -5.15
N GLY A 115 13.13 -11.63 -3.85
CA GLY A 115 13.12 -12.60 -2.79
C GLY A 115 11.76 -13.26 -2.76
N GLY A 116 11.50 -14.13 -3.73
CA GLY A 116 10.43 -15.13 -3.68
C GLY A 116 9.03 -14.62 -3.32
N GLY A 117 8.69 -13.36 -3.60
CA GLY A 117 7.33 -12.87 -3.38
C GLY A 117 6.37 -13.59 -4.32
N LEU A 118 5.34 -14.23 -3.75
CA LEU A 118 4.27 -15.04 -4.35
C LEU A 118 3.99 -14.73 -5.84
N LEU A 119 3.94 -13.47 -6.22
CA LEU A 119 3.71 -12.98 -7.59
C LEU A 119 4.61 -13.53 -8.72
N LEU A 120 5.81 -14.08 -8.46
CA LEU A 120 6.74 -14.53 -9.53
C LEU A 120 6.54 -16.02 -9.82
N ASN A 121 6.37 -16.82 -8.77
CA ASN A 121 5.90 -18.20 -8.90
C ASN A 121 4.43 -18.27 -9.34
N LEU A 122 3.63 -17.24 -9.05
CA LEU A 122 2.26 -17.12 -9.54
C LEU A 122 2.16 -16.63 -10.98
N SER A 123 3.22 -16.18 -11.67
CA SER A 123 3.07 -15.72 -13.06
C SER A 123 2.48 -16.80 -13.99
N ASN A 124 2.82 -18.07 -13.75
CA ASN A 124 2.22 -19.21 -14.46
C ASN A 124 0.86 -19.66 -13.89
N GLN A 125 0.53 -19.38 -12.61
CA GLN A 125 -0.75 -19.72 -11.98
C GLN A 125 -1.82 -18.61 -12.10
N LEU A 126 -1.42 -17.35 -12.26
CA LEU A 126 -2.29 -16.18 -12.44
C LEU A 126 -3.00 -16.20 -13.80
N VAL A 127 -2.40 -16.86 -14.79
CA VAL A 127 -3.03 -17.14 -16.09
C VAL A 127 -4.34 -17.94 -15.90
N ASP A 128 -4.36 -18.86 -14.94
CA ASP A 128 -5.53 -19.69 -14.60
C ASP A 128 -6.59 -18.91 -13.78
N MET A 129 -6.20 -17.80 -13.14
CA MET A 129 -7.09 -16.92 -12.36
C MET A 129 -7.71 -15.77 -13.17
N SER A 130 -7.60 -15.76 -14.50
CA SER A 130 -8.08 -14.65 -15.35
C SER A 130 -9.55 -14.27 -15.13
N GLY A 131 -10.41 -15.23 -14.75
CA GLY A 131 -11.81 -14.98 -14.40
C GLY A 131 -12.01 -14.25 -13.06
N LEU A 132 -11.02 -14.33 -12.16
CA LEU A 132 -11.04 -13.80 -10.79
C LEU A 132 -10.37 -12.42 -10.69
N ILE A 133 -9.48 -12.10 -11.62
CA ILE A 133 -8.71 -10.86 -11.62
C ILE A 133 -9.53 -9.75 -12.28
N ASP A 134 -9.57 -8.60 -11.63
CA ASP A 134 -10.14 -7.36 -12.17
C ASP A 134 -9.12 -6.67 -13.06
N THR A 135 -7.92 -6.41 -12.52
CA THR A 135 -6.85 -5.71 -13.26
C THR A 135 -5.47 -5.90 -12.61
N TYR A 136 -4.44 -5.52 -13.36
CA TYR A 136 -3.07 -5.35 -12.91
C TYR A 136 -2.72 -3.87 -13.00
N PHE A 137 -2.17 -3.30 -11.93
CA PHE A 137 -1.81 -1.88 -11.94
C PHE A 137 -0.55 -1.58 -11.14
N GLY A 138 0.11 -0.48 -11.47
CA GLY A 138 1.23 0.07 -10.72
C GLY A 138 0.75 1.14 -9.75
N SER A 139 1.37 1.20 -8.58
CA SER A 139 1.17 2.27 -7.60
C SER A 139 2.51 2.83 -7.18
N SER A 140 2.59 4.15 -7.01
CA SER A 140 3.77 4.85 -6.53
C SER A 140 3.37 5.86 -5.46
N VAL A 141 4.15 5.93 -4.40
CA VAL A 141 4.01 6.95 -3.36
C VAL A 141 5.36 7.59 -3.08
N TYR A 142 5.35 8.88 -2.76
CA TYR A 142 6.55 9.63 -2.42
C TYR A 142 6.25 10.60 -1.28
N MET A 143 7.28 10.89 -0.48
CA MET A 143 7.20 11.83 0.64
C MET A 143 8.54 12.57 0.81
N PRO A 144 8.55 13.76 1.44
CA PRO A 144 9.78 14.53 1.65
C PRO A 144 10.76 13.80 2.56
N LEU A 145 12.06 13.95 2.28
CA LEU A 145 13.12 13.54 3.18
C LEU A 145 13.37 14.63 4.23
N ALA A 146 13.49 14.21 5.48
CA ALA A 146 13.81 15.10 6.59
C ALA A 146 14.59 14.35 7.67
N ASP A 147 15.35 15.09 8.46
CA ASP A 147 16.18 14.48 9.49
C ASP A 147 15.31 13.87 10.61
N GLY A 148 15.52 12.59 10.87
CA GLY A 148 14.75 11.82 11.84
C GLY A 148 13.30 11.56 11.43
N ALA A 149 12.91 11.76 10.16
CA ALA A 149 11.53 11.51 9.73
C ALA A 149 11.24 10.02 9.55
N GLU A 150 10.07 9.60 10.03
CA GLU A 150 9.55 8.24 9.90
C GLU A 150 8.21 8.21 9.16
N TYR A 151 8.09 7.26 8.23
CA TYR A 151 6.89 7.05 7.43
C TYR A 151 6.46 5.59 7.50
N LEU A 152 5.14 5.38 7.58
CA LEU A 152 4.51 4.07 7.43
C LEU A 152 3.87 3.98 6.05
N VAL A 153 4.26 2.97 5.28
CA VAL A 153 3.65 2.67 3.99
C VAL A 153 2.76 1.45 4.11
N THR A 154 1.53 1.63 3.68
CA THR A 154 0.48 0.61 3.68
C THR A 154 0.02 0.36 2.26
N ALA A 155 -0.47 -0.85 2.00
CA ALA A 155 -1.14 -1.21 0.77
C ALA A 155 -2.63 -1.40 1.03
N SER A 156 -3.43 -0.76 0.20
CA SER A 156 -4.88 -0.86 0.16
C SER A 156 -5.33 -1.48 -1.17
N VAL A 157 -6.63 -1.70 -1.32
CA VAL A 157 -7.24 -2.15 -2.59
C VAL A 157 -7.06 -1.15 -3.74
N SER A 158 -6.76 0.12 -3.46
CA SER A 158 -6.57 1.18 -4.46
C SER A 158 -5.10 1.52 -4.71
N GLY A 159 -4.17 0.99 -3.92
CA GLY A 159 -2.73 1.24 -4.08
C GLY A 159 -2.02 1.48 -2.75
N LEU A 160 -0.80 2.01 -2.86
CA LEU A 160 0.03 2.38 -1.72
C LEU A 160 -0.45 3.68 -1.09
N VAL A 161 -0.33 3.75 0.24
CA VAL A 161 -0.58 4.96 1.04
C VAL A 161 0.59 5.12 2.01
N ALA A 162 1.28 6.26 1.95
CA ALA A 162 2.33 6.64 2.89
C ALA A 162 1.79 7.63 3.92
N ARG A 163 2.13 7.46 5.19
CA ARG A 163 1.73 8.36 6.29
C ARG A 163 2.93 8.74 7.15
N PRO A 164 3.08 10.01 7.54
CA PRO A 164 4.04 10.38 8.58
C PRO A 164 3.60 9.75 9.91
N ILE A 165 4.54 9.26 10.70
CA ILE A 165 4.25 8.63 12.01
C ILE A 165 5.03 9.25 13.16
N ASN A 166 5.75 10.36 12.91
CA ASN A 166 6.39 11.16 13.92
C ASN A 166 6.35 12.65 13.57
N ALA A 167 6.63 13.51 14.56
CA ALA A 167 6.55 14.97 14.43
C ALA A 167 7.50 15.52 13.34
N GLN A 168 8.67 14.91 13.18
CA GLN A 168 9.66 15.28 12.16
C GLN A 168 9.09 15.09 10.75
N ALA A 169 8.45 13.94 10.49
CA ALA A 169 7.79 13.66 9.23
C ALA A 169 6.55 14.54 9.01
N GLU A 170 5.73 14.77 10.04
CA GLU A 170 4.56 15.66 9.95
C GLU A 170 4.94 17.10 9.59
N ASN A 171 6.00 17.62 10.22
CA ASN A 171 6.54 18.95 9.92
C ASN A 171 7.10 19.00 8.48
N ALA A 172 7.81 17.97 8.05
CA ALA A 172 8.34 17.87 6.69
C ALA A 172 7.24 17.86 5.63
N VAL A 173 6.18 17.06 5.86
CA VAL A 173 5.00 17.01 4.99
C VAL A 173 4.28 18.36 4.96
N SER A 174 4.11 19.01 6.11
CA SER A 174 3.46 20.32 6.19
C SER A 174 4.23 21.41 5.44
N ALA A 175 5.56 21.43 5.60
CA ALA A 175 6.43 22.35 4.87
C ALA A 175 6.42 22.09 3.36
N TRP A 176 6.36 20.82 2.96
CA TRP A 176 6.28 20.41 1.56
C TRP A 176 4.95 20.81 0.89
N MET A 177 3.83 20.68 1.60
CA MET A 177 2.49 21.08 1.10
C MET A 177 2.30 22.60 0.98
N ALA A 178 3.15 23.39 1.64
CA ALA A 178 3.10 24.85 1.62
C ALA A 178 3.92 25.50 0.50
N GLN A 179 4.66 24.71 -0.28
CA GLN A 179 5.48 25.15 -1.43
C GLN A 179 4.66 25.24 -2.72
#